data_AF-A0A3D5CHY7-F1
#
_entry.id   AF-A0A3D5CHY7-F1
#
_cell.length_a   1.000
_cell.length_b   1.000
_cell.length_c   1.000
_cell.angle_alpha   90.00
_cell.angle_beta   90.00
_cell.angle_gamma   90.00
#
_symmetry.space_group_name_H-M   'P 1'
#
loop_
_entity.id
_entity.type
_entity.pdbx_description
1 polymer ?
#
loop_
_entity_poly.entity_id
_entity_poly.type
_entity_poly.pdbx_seq_one_letter_code
_entity_poly.pdbx_strand_id
1 'polypeptide(L)'
;MHWEGSANADAKLLLYALGVDGAWDEVDRLVTADDVTTVSLDAVLPVADYAVEGTVRLLVQHSEGFAGENLSSRESAVEPRNADDTPRSQYDFTLAVESDTQYYNEEFHQHQTAIHDYLLDERSDLNLQYLFHTGDIVDDYDQLWQWDYADPEYRKLDDAGLPYGVLAGNHDVGHKEVDYTNYGTYFGADRYQANPWWGGDYKNNRGHYDLITAGGIDFLMLYMGWGPG
;
A
#
# COMPACT_ATOMS: atom_id res chain seq x y z
N MET A 1 -33.06 -4.23 -1.79
CA MET A 1 -32.36 -2.96 -1.99
C MET A 1 -31.82 -2.98 -3.40
N HIS A 2 -31.87 -1.84 -4.07
CA HIS A 2 -31.38 -1.66 -5.43
C HIS A 2 -30.64 -0.32 -5.46
N TRP A 3 -29.42 -0.33 -5.93
CA TRP A 3 -28.62 0.87 -6.19
C TRP A 3 -28.28 0.93 -7.66
N GLU A 4 -28.41 2.12 -8.26
CA GLU A 4 -27.93 2.41 -9.61
C GLU A 4 -26.91 3.54 -9.57
N GLY A 5 -25.87 3.43 -10.38
CA GLY A 5 -24.87 4.48 -10.54
C GLY A 5 -24.03 4.27 -11.78
N SER A 6 -22.92 5.00 -11.88
CA SER A 6 -21.96 4.89 -12.98
C SER A 6 -20.56 4.64 -12.44
N ALA A 7 -19.78 3.82 -13.12
CA ALA A 7 -18.37 3.60 -12.82
C ALA A 7 -17.57 3.56 -14.13
N ASN A 8 -16.25 3.69 -14.03
CA ASN A 8 -15.37 3.53 -15.18
C ASN A 8 -15.45 2.10 -15.75
N ALA A 9 -15.00 1.89 -16.98
CA ALA A 9 -14.77 0.54 -17.51
C ALA A 9 -13.73 -0.20 -16.64
N ASP A 10 -13.86 -1.52 -16.57
CA ASP A 10 -13.02 -2.42 -15.75
C ASP A 10 -12.98 -2.12 -14.24
N ALA A 11 -13.91 -1.30 -13.75
CA ALA A 11 -14.02 -0.98 -12.34
C ALA A 11 -14.67 -2.13 -11.56
N LYS A 12 -14.10 -2.47 -10.42
CA LYS A 12 -14.72 -3.35 -9.43
C LYS A 12 -15.60 -2.52 -8.50
N LEU A 13 -16.88 -2.86 -8.40
CA LEU A 13 -17.81 -2.28 -7.45
C LEU A 13 -18.25 -3.32 -6.44
N LEU A 14 -18.27 -2.94 -5.17
CA LEU A 14 -18.72 -3.79 -4.07
C LEU A 14 -19.85 -3.08 -3.34
N LEU A 15 -20.84 -3.86 -2.91
CA LEU A 15 -21.87 -3.41 -2.01
C LEU A 15 -21.72 -4.11 -0.67
N TYR A 16 -21.56 -3.32 0.39
CA TYR A 16 -21.56 -3.81 1.77
C TYR A 16 -22.82 -3.35 2.51
N ALA A 17 -23.28 -4.19 3.44
CA ALA A 17 -24.34 -3.86 4.41
C ALA A 17 -23.78 -3.97 5.84
N LEU A 18 -24.11 -2.99 6.69
CA LEU A 18 -23.71 -3.00 8.10
C LEU A 18 -24.71 -3.83 8.91
N GLY A 19 -24.26 -4.95 9.48
CA GLY A 19 -25.03 -5.80 10.39
C GLY A 19 -25.33 -5.15 11.73
N VAL A 20 -26.36 -5.63 12.43
CA VAL A 20 -26.72 -5.18 13.79
C VAL A 20 -25.65 -5.52 14.83
N ASP A 21 -24.74 -6.45 14.51
CA ASP A 21 -23.56 -6.81 15.28
C ASP A 21 -22.36 -5.86 15.04
N GLY A 22 -22.46 -4.95 14.08
CA GLY A 22 -21.43 -3.98 13.72
C GLY A 22 -20.45 -4.46 12.64
N ALA A 23 -20.65 -5.65 12.05
CA ALA A 23 -19.84 -6.15 10.95
C ALA A 23 -20.31 -5.60 9.59
N TRP A 24 -19.39 -5.45 8.63
CA TRP A 24 -19.73 -5.15 7.24
C TRP A 24 -19.73 -6.45 6.43
N ASP A 25 -20.88 -6.81 5.88
CA ASP A 25 -21.05 -7.98 5.01
C ASP A 25 -21.05 -7.54 3.55
N GLU A 26 -20.24 -8.17 2.69
CA GLU A 26 -20.34 -8.01 1.23
C GLU A 26 -21.62 -8.70 0.76
N VAL A 27 -22.53 -7.95 0.16
CA VAL A 27 -23.87 -8.43 -0.22
C VAL A 27 -24.11 -8.42 -1.73
N ASP A 28 -23.25 -7.72 -2.49
CA ASP A 28 -23.19 -7.82 -3.94
C ASP A 28 -21.82 -7.34 -4.48
N ARG A 29 -21.45 -7.78 -5.69
CA ARG A 29 -20.32 -7.22 -6.43
C ARG A 29 -20.57 -7.21 -7.93
N LEU A 30 -19.92 -6.27 -8.59
CA LEU A 30 -19.89 -6.19 -10.04
C LEU A 30 -18.49 -5.83 -10.52
N VAL A 31 -18.10 -6.35 -11.68
CA VAL A 31 -17.00 -5.79 -12.47
C VAL A 31 -17.62 -5.20 -13.73
N THR A 32 -17.37 -3.92 -13.99
CA THR A 32 -17.88 -3.26 -15.18
C THR A 32 -17.14 -3.76 -16.42
N ALA A 33 -17.84 -3.84 -17.54
CA ALA A 33 -17.23 -4.18 -18.83
C ALA A 33 -16.89 -2.89 -19.60
N ASP A 34 -16.13 -3.05 -20.69
CA ASP A 34 -15.93 -2.01 -21.69
C ASP A 34 -17.29 -1.41 -22.10
N ASP A 35 -17.36 -0.07 -22.16
CA ASP A 35 -18.51 0.74 -22.61
C ASP A 35 -19.69 0.93 -21.64
N VAL A 36 -19.56 0.56 -20.35
CA VAL A 36 -20.67 0.71 -19.39
C VAL A 36 -20.77 2.13 -18.81
N THR A 37 -21.95 2.74 -18.90
CA THR A 37 -22.27 4.08 -18.34
C THR A 37 -23.18 4.02 -17.12
N THR A 38 -23.86 2.90 -16.89
CA THR A 38 -24.75 2.70 -15.75
C THR A 38 -24.71 1.24 -15.31
N VAL A 39 -24.62 1.03 -14.00
CA VAL A 39 -24.55 -0.26 -13.34
C VAL A 39 -25.57 -0.34 -12.21
N SER A 40 -25.94 -1.56 -11.82
CA SER A 40 -26.73 -1.79 -10.61
C SER A 40 -26.04 -2.76 -9.66
N LEU A 41 -26.29 -2.55 -8.37
CA LEU A 41 -25.98 -3.48 -7.29
C LEU A 41 -27.28 -3.79 -6.54
N ASP A 42 -27.53 -5.06 -6.29
CA ASP A 42 -28.80 -5.59 -5.80
C ASP A 42 -28.59 -6.51 -4.60
N ALA A 43 -29.31 -6.24 -3.50
CA ALA A 43 -29.23 -7.08 -2.30
C ALA A 43 -30.59 -7.28 -1.63
N VAL A 44 -30.88 -8.51 -1.20
CA VAL A 44 -32.04 -8.83 -0.35
C VAL A 44 -31.53 -9.07 1.07
N LEU A 45 -31.87 -8.17 1.99
CA LEU A 45 -31.36 -8.17 3.36
C LEU A 45 -32.49 -8.48 4.36
N PRO A 46 -32.32 -9.46 5.27
CA PRO A 46 -33.24 -9.66 6.38
C PRO A 46 -33.22 -8.44 7.32
N VAL A 47 -34.38 -7.80 7.52
CA VAL A 47 -34.48 -6.59 8.36
C VAL A 47 -33.98 -6.82 9.79
N ALA A 48 -34.19 -8.02 10.34
CA ALA A 48 -33.75 -8.38 11.69
C ALA A 48 -32.22 -8.32 11.86
N ASP A 49 -31.47 -8.54 10.78
CA ASP A 49 -30.02 -8.71 10.84
C ASP A 49 -29.27 -7.40 10.49
N TYR A 50 -29.94 -6.43 9.85
CA TYR A 50 -29.28 -5.22 9.31
C TYR A 50 -29.95 -3.89 9.67
N ALA A 51 -31.17 -3.88 10.24
CA ALA A 51 -31.84 -2.63 10.58
C ALA A 51 -31.54 -2.18 12.02
N VAL A 52 -30.82 -1.08 12.16
CA VAL A 52 -30.60 -0.39 13.45
C VAL A 52 -31.47 0.85 13.48
N GLU A 53 -32.38 0.93 14.46
CA GLU A 53 -33.33 2.04 14.60
C GLU A 53 -34.17 2.28 13.31
N GLY A 54 -34.55 1.18 12.64
CA GLY A 54 -35.33 1.24 11.40
C GLY A 54 -34.55 1.69 10.17
N THR A 55 -33.22 1.83 10.27
CA THR A 55 -32.34 2.22 9.16
C THR A 55 -31.40 1.07 8.81
N VAL A 56 -31.28 0.77 7.51
CA VAL A 56 -30.23 -0.11 6.97
C VAL A 56 -29.14 0.78 6.39
N ARG A 57 -27.88 0.53 6.76
CA ARG A 57 -26.71 1.27 6.24
C ARG A 57 -25.97 0.42 5.24
N LEU A 58 -25.60 1.07 4.13
CA LEU A 58 -25.00 0.43 2.96
C LEU A 58 -23.79 1.25 2.53
N LEU A 59 -22.77 0.58 2.00
CA LEU A 59 -21.57 1.20 1.44
C LEU A 59 -21.39 0.66 0.02
N VAL A 60 -21.37 1.55 -0.97
CA VAL A 60 -20.92 1.21 -2.32
C VAL A 60 -19.47 1.63 -2.43
N GLN A 61 -18.59 0.68 -2.71
CA GLN A 61 -17.16 0.92 -2.84
C GLN A 61 -16.73 0.71 -4.29
N HIS A 62 -15.96 1.66 -4.81
CA HIS A 62 -15.27 1.55 -6.09
C HIS A 62 -13.82 1.13 -5.81
N SER A 63 -13.40 -0.01 -6.38
CA SER A 63 -12.12 -0.69 -6.21
C SER A 63 -11.90 -1.39 -4.85
N GLU A 64 -11.11 -2.47 -4.83
CA GLU A 64 -10.56 -3.04 -3.59
C GLU A 64 -9.16 -2.47 -3.36
N GLY A 65 -8.91 -2.00 -2.14
CA GLY A 65 -7.63 -1.45 -1.74
C GLY A 65 -7.72 -0.01 -1.25
N PHE A 66 -6.57 0.53 -0.91
CA PHE A 66 -6.44 1.90 -0.42
C PHE A 66 -6.33 2.88 -1.58
N ALA A 67 -7.33 3.75 -1.71
CA ALA A 67 -7.27 4.91 -2.58
C ALA A 67 -6.84 6.13 -1.75
N GLY A 68 -5.53 6.41 -1.73
CA GLY A 68 -4.99 7.62 -1.10
C GLY A 68 -5.43 8.90 -1.81
N GLU A 69 -5.26 10.05 -1.17
CA GLU A 69 -5.51 11.34 -1.82
C GLU A 69 -4.47 11.62 -2.91
N ASN A 70 -4.90 12.24 -4.00
CA ASN A 70 -3.97 12.89 -4.93
C ASN A 70 -3.44 14.17 -4.28
N LEU A 71 -2.15 14.20 -3.98
CA LEU A 71 -1.51 15.30 -3.23
C LEU A 71 -1.22 16.52 -4.12
N SER A 72 -1.05 16.30 -5.43
CA SER A 72 -0.90 17.36 -6.43
C SER A 72 -1.51 16.93 -7.77
N SER A 73 -1.69 17.90 -8.68
CA SER A 73 -2.24 17.68 -10.02
C SER A 73 -1.21 18.03 -11.10
N ARG A 74 -1.51 17.69 -12.36
CA ARG A 74 -0.68 18.08 -13.52
C ARG A 74 -0.53 19.58 -13.69
N GLU A 75 -1.44 20.37 -13.13
CA GLU A 75 -1.43 21.83 -13.18
C GLU A 75 -0.70 22.45 -11.99
N SER A 76 -0.25 21.64 -11.02
CA SER A 76 0.51 22.13 -9.88
C SER A 76 1.86 22.68 -10.35
N ALA A 77 2.19 23.89 -9.91
CA ALA A 77 3.49 24.48 -10.13
C ALA A 77 4.50 23.83 -9.17
N VAL A 78 5.43 23.04 -9.72
CA VAL A 78 6.49 22.34 -8.99
C VAL A 78 7.83 22.83 -9.56
N GLU A 79 8.73 23.24 -8.68
CA GLU A 79 10.09 23.59 -9.06
C GLU A 79 10.92 22.31 -9.23
N PRO A 80 11.52 22.03 -10.41
CA PRO A 80 12.34 20.85 -10.61
C PRO A 80 13.54 20.80 -9.65
N ARG A 81 13.82 19.62 -9.09
CA ARG A 81 14.99 19.39 -8.23
C ARG A 81 16.21 18.93 -9.04
N ASN A 82 15.97 18.31 -10.19
CA ASN A 82 16.96 17.99 -11.21
C ASN A 82 16.57 18.66 -12.54
N ALA A 83 17.57 19.05 -13.33
CA ALA A 83 17.33 19.62 -14.66
C ALA A 83 16.67 18.62 -15.63
N ASP A 84 16.84 17.33 -15.38
CA ASP A 84 16.28 16.22 -16.16
C ASP A 84 14.97 15.66 -15.57
N ASP A 85 14.42 16.28 -14.53
CA ASP A 85 13.12 15.86 -13.98
C ASP A 85 12.04 15.95 -15.05
N THR A 86 11.22 14.90 -15.13
CA THR A 86 10.02 14.95 -15.98
C THR A 86 9.10 16.04 -15.43
N PRO A 87 8.60 16.98 -16.26
CA PRO A 87 7.73 18.05 -15.78
C PRO A 87 6.45 17.49 -15.14
N ARG A 88 5.99 18.11 -14.03
CA ARG A 88 4.76 17.69 -13.32
C ARG A 88 3.54 17.51 -14.24
N SER A 89 3.45 18.31 -15.30
CA SER A 89 2.36 18.25 -16.28
C SER A 89 2.39 17.03 -17.20
N GLN A 90 3.39 16.15 -17.11
CA GLN A 90 3.57 15.00 -17.99
C GLN A 90 3.27 13.63 -17.33
N TYR A 91 2.91 13.59 -16.05
CA TYR A 91 2.53 12.37 -15.34
C TYR A 91 1.37 12.63 -14.37
N ASP A 92 0.61 11.61 -13.98
CA ASP A 92 -0.52 11.77 -13.06
C ASP A 92 -0.09 11.59 -11.60
N PHE A 93 0.72 10.57 -11.33
CA PHE A 93 1.28 10.20 -10.04
C PHE A 93 2.66 9.56 -10.21
N THR A 94 3.36 9.31 -9.10
CA THR A 94 4.63 8.58 -9.08
C THR A 94 4.60 7.41 -8.11
N LEU A 95 5.43 6.41 -8.39
CA LEU A 95 5.78 5.33 -7.47
C LEU A 95 7.31 5.30 -7.37
N ALA A 96 7.84 5.23 -6.15
CA ALA A 96 9.28 5.22 -5.89
C ALA A 96 9.80 3.78 -5.78
N VAL A 97 11.07 3.57 -6.13
CA VAL A 97 11.77 2.28 -5.97
C VAL A 97 13.07 2.53 -5.23
N GLU A 98 13.28 1.78 -4.16
CA GLU A 98 14.49 1.70 -3.34
C GLU A 98 14.97 0.25 -3.30
N SER A 99 16.28 0.02 -3.18
CA SER A 99 16.86 -1.33 -3.17
C SER A 99 18.23 -1.32 -2.51
N ASP A 100 18.60 -2.45 -1.91
CA ASP A 100 19.97 -2.75 -1.45
C ASP A 100 20.55 -1.65 -0.53
N THR A 101 19.78 -1.25 0.49
CA THR A 101 20.19 -0.24 1.48
C THR A 101 21.15 -0.79 2.54
N GLN A 102 21.50 -2.08 2.44
CA GLN A 102 22.38 -2.83 3.32
C GLN A 102 23.63 -2.08 3.80
N TYR A 103 24.41 -1.47 2.89
CA TYR A 103 25.63 -0.73 3.26
C TYR A 103 25.35 0.65 3.85
N TYR A 104 24.18 1.23 3.57
CA TYR A 104 23.76 2.45 4.25
C TYR A 104 23.43 2.15 5.70
N ASN A 105 22.69 1.08 5.96
CA ASN A 105 22.34 0.68 7.33
C ASN A 105 23.51 0.02 8.08
N GLU A 106 24.54 -0.44 7.38
CA GLU A 106 25.83 -0.83 7.98
C GLU A 106 26.71 0.40 8.32
N GLU A 107 27.10 1.24 7.36
CA GLU A 107 28.17 2.22 7.63
C GLU A 107 27.77 3.67 7.30
N PHE A 108 26.84 3.87 6.38
CA PHE A 108 26.56 5.19 5.79
C PHE A 108 25.10 5.64 5.97
N HIS A 109 24.59 5.50 7.20
CA HIS A 109 23.16 5.63 7.49
C HIS A 109 22.54 6.96 7.07
N GLN A 110 23.33 8.04 7.04
CA GLN A 110 22.88 9.34 6.50
C GLN A 110 22.31 9.26 5.08
N HIS A 111 22.67 8.27 4.28
CA HIS A 111 22.12 8.07 2.94
C HIS A 111 20.71 7.51 2.99
N GLN A 112 20.40 6.55 3.89
CA GLN A 112 19.02 6.10 4.13
C GLN A 112 18.15 7.27 4.57
N THR A 113 18.62 8.02 5.56
CA THR A 113 17.94 9.22 6.06
C THR A 113 17.67 10.21 4.92
N ALA A 114 18.66 10.52 4.09
CA ALA A 114 18.51 11.46 2.99
C ALA A 114 17.51 10.99 1.91
N ILE A 115 17.45 9.69 1.62
CA ILE A 115 16.50 9.14 0.65
C ILE A 115 15.07 9.29 1.19
N HIS A 116 14.81 8.83 2.42
CA HIS A 116 13.47 8.92 3.00
C HIS A 116 13.02 10.36 3.25
N ASP A 117 13.92 11.23 3.73
CA ASP A 117 13.62 12.65 3.90
C ASP A 117 13.25 13.29 2.55
N TYR A 118 13.99 13.00 1.47
CA TYR A 118 13.65 13.47 0.12
C TYR A 118 12.27 12.97 -0.34
N LEU A 119 11.99 11.67 -0.18
CA LEU A 119 10.70 11.10 -0.59
C LEU A 119 9.52 11.73 0.16
N LEU A 120 9.69 12.02 1.45
CA LEU A 120 8.65 12.65 2.27
C LEU A 120 8.50 14.15 1.96
N ASP A 121 9.60 14.87 1.78
CA ASP A 121 9.59 16.30 1.43
C ASP A 121 8.95 16.52 0.06
N GLU A 122 9.25 15.67 -0.92
CA GLU A 122 8.77 15.79 -2.29
C GLU A 122 7.47 15.02 -2.55
N ARG A 123 6.92 14.32 -1.55
CA ARG A 123 5.76 13.43 -1.71
C ARG A 123 4.59 14.12 -2.39
N SER A 124 4.30 15.35 -1.94
CA SER A 124 3.21 16.16 -2.50
C SER A 124 3.50 16.56 -3.94
N ASP A 125 4.68 17.13 -4.18
CA ASP A 125 5.08 17.68 -5.48
C ASP A 125 5.14 16.60 -6.55
N LEU A 126 5.61 15.41 -6.20
CA LEU A 126 5.66 14.24 -7.09
C LEU A 126 4.33 13.49 -7.19
N ASN A 127 3.33 13.86 -6.39
CA ASN A 127 2.14 13.02 -6.15
C ASN A 127 2.54 11.56 -5.93
N LEU A 128 3.48 11.33 -5.00
CA LEU A 128 4.04 10.02 -4.68
C LEU A 128 3.02 9.18 -3.92
N GLN A 129 2.61 8.08 -4.55
CA GLN A 129 1.52 7.23 -4.06
C GLN A 129 2.03 5.96 -3.36
N TYR A 130 3.25 5.53 -3.64
CA TYR A 130 3.78 4.28 -3.11
C TYR A 130 5.31 4.20 -3.19
N LEU A 131 5.97 3.49 -2.26
CA LEU A 131 7.39 3.12 -2.32
C LEU A 131 7.59 1.59 -2.32
N PHE A 132 8.35 1.08 -3.28
CA PHE A 132 8.85 -0.29 -3.29
C PHE A 132 10.25 -0.36 -2.67
N HIS A 133 10.48 -1.32 -1.77
CA HIS A 133 11.83 -1.75 -1.41
C HIS A 133 12.09 -3.21 -1.79
N THR A 134 13.08 -3.46 -2.62
CA THR A 134 13.40 -4.80 -3.16
C THR A 134 14.35 -5.63 -2.30
N GLY A 135 14.35 -5.38 -0.99
CA GLY A 135 15.16 -6.08 0.02
C GLY A 135 16.64 -5.70 0.11
N ASP A 136 17.36 -6.50 0.90
CA ASP A 136 18.71 -6.23 1.40
C ASP A 136 18.74 -4.89 2.14
N ILE A 137 17.94 -4.83 3.21
CA ILE A 137 17.82 -3.68 4.13
C ILE A 137 19.09 -3.57 4.97
N VAL A 138 19.59 -4.71 5.45
CA VAL A 138 20.83 -4.84 6.24
C VAL A 138 21.82 -5.73 5.50
N ASP A 139 23.12 -5.58 5.76
CA ASP A 139 24.16 -6.43 5.16
C ASP A 139 24.35 -7.73 5.94
N ASP A 140 24.21 -7.68 7.26
CA ASP A 140 24.33 -8.86 8.13
C ASP A 140 23.08 -9.01 9.02
N TYR A 141 22.25 -10.00 8.71
CA TYR A 141 20.99 -10.24 9.44
C TYR A 141 21.14 -10.37 10.96
N ASP A 142 22.28 -10.86 11.47
CA ASP A 142 22.53 -11.09 12.89
C ASP A 142 23.19 -9.91 13.62
N GLN A 143 23.54 -8.84 12.87
CA GLN A 143 24.05 -7.59 13.42
C GLN A 143 22.88 -6.62 13.72
N LEU A 144 22.25 -6.80 14.89
CA LEU A 144 21.03 -6.08 15.30
C LEU A 144 21.08 -4.54 15.17
N TRP A 145 22.26 -3.95 15.31
CA TRP A 145 22.42 -2.50 15.23
C TRP A 145 22.12 -1.94 13.82
N GLN A 146 22.25 -2.75 12.75
CA GLN A 146 21.87 -2.34 11.39
C GLN A 146 20.35 -2.19 11.28
N TRP A 147 19.61 -3.11 11.91
CA TRP A 147 18.15 -3.03 12.01
C TRP A 147 17.71 -1.84 12.88
N ASP A 148 18.42 -1.57 13.98
CA ASP A 148 18.17 -0.40 14.85
C ASP A 148 18.39 0.93 14.11
N TYR A 149 19.23 0.96 13.07
CA TYR A 149 19.36 2.11 12.18
C TYR A 149 18.26 2.16 11.12
N ALA A 150 17.91 1.04 10.49
CA ALA A 150 16.88 1.01 9.45
C ALA A 150 15.48 1.32 10.01
N ASP A 151 15.07 0.70 11.11
CA ASP A 151 13.69 0.74 11.63
C ASP A 151 13.14 2.17 11.86
N PRO A 152 13.88 3.10 12.49
CA PRO A 152 13.45 4.49 12.62
C PRO A 152 13.18 5.20 11.29
N GLU A 153 13.92 4.89 10.23
CA GLU A 153 13.74 5.53 8.92
C GLU A 153 12.45 5.08 8.24
N TYR A 154 12.09 3.79 8.37
CA TYR A 154 10.80 3.31 7.90
C TYR A 154 9.64 3.78 8.80
N ARG A 155 9.90 4.04 10.09
CA ARG A 155 8.88 4.60 10.99
C ARG A 155 8.45 6.00 10.55
N LYS A 156 9.34 6.77 9.92
CA LYS A 156 8.95 8.04 9.29
C LYS A 156 7.89 7.85 8.20
N LEU A 157 7.99 6.77 7.42
CA LEU A 157 7.01 6.44 6.38
C LEU A 157 5.67 6.02 7.00
N ASP A 158 5.72 5.21 8.07
CA ASP A 158 4.54 4.83 8.86
C ASP A 158 3.82 6.07 9.41
N ASP A 159 4.55 6.95 10.10
CA ASP A 159 4.02 8.16 10.72
C ASP A 159 3.45 9.14 9.67
N ALA A 160 4.05 9.19 8.48
CA ALA A 160 3.56 9.98 7.36
C ALA A 160 2.37 9.34 6.62
N GLY A 161 2.04 8.08 6.92
CA GLY A 161 1.05 7.31 6.17
C GLY A 161 1.38 7.23 4.68
N LEU A 162 2.66 7.08 4.32
CA LEU A 162 3.09 6.80 2.95
C LEU A 162 2.95 5.30 2.72
N PRO A 163 2.11 4.84 1.76
CA PRO A 163 2.08 3.44 1.40
C PRO A 163 3.46 2.96 0.92
N TYR A 164 3.93 1.85 1.47
CA TYR A 164 5.15 1.21 1.04
C TYR A 164 5.13 -0.27 1.38
N GLY A 165 5.97 -1.04 0.69
CA GLY A 165 6.19 -2.45 0.97
C GLY A 165 7.65 -2.82 0.78
N VAL A 166 8.11 -3.75 1.61
CA VAL A 166 9.51 -4.18 1.71
C VAL A 166 9.53 -5.70 1.67
N LEU A 167 10.31 -6.30 0.75
CA LEU A 167 10.62 -7.74 0.83
C LEU A 167 11.96 -7.96 1.54
N ALA A 168 12.15 -9.15 2.12
CA ALA A 168 13.45 -9.56 2.63
C ALA A 168 14.35 -10.01 1.47
N GLY A 169 15.54 -9.41 1.36
CA GLY A 169 16.60 -9.88 0.48
C GLY A 169 17.38 -11.04 1.09
N ASN A 170 18.47 -11.46 0.44
CA ASN A 170 19.28 -12.56 0.96
C ASN A 170 20.09 -12.17 2.19
N HIS A 171 20.59 -10.94 2.27
CA HIS A 171 21.37 -10.45 3.41
C HIS A 171 20.52 -10.34 4.67
N ASP A 172 19.26 -9.94 4.51
CA ASP A 172 18.25 -9.82 5.59
C ASP A 172 17.94 -11.14 6.31
N VAL A 173 18.30 -12.28 5.72
CA VAL A 173 17.95 -13.63 6.21
C VAL A 173 19.14 -14.60 6.23
N GLY A 174 20.37 -14.10 6.18
CA GLY A 174 21.57 -14.92 6.28
C GLY A 174 21.80 -15.85 5.08
N HIS A 175 21.38 -15.42 3.88
CA HIS A 175 21.47 -16.11 2.60
C HIS A 175 20.90 -17.54 2.57
N LYS A 176 21.68 -18.52 3.01
CA LYS A 176 21.32 -19.94 3.03
C LYS A 176 20.68 -20.37 4.35
N GLU A 177 20.88 -19.58 5.40
CA GLU A 177 20.25 -19.82 6.70
C GLU A 177 18.73 -19.59 6.59
N VAL A 178 18.30 -18.63 5.76
CA VAL A 178 16.88 -18.28 5.54
C VAL A 178 16.18 -18.01 6.88
N ASP A 179 16.89 -17.31 7.77
CA ASP A 179 16.42 -16.99 9.11
C ASP A 179 15.69 -15.63 9.10
N TYR A 180 14.37 -15.70 9.02
CA TYR A 180 13.48 -14.54 9.05
C TYR A 180 13.22 -13.99 10.46
N THR A 181 13.91 -14.46 11.50
CA THR A 181 13.61 -14.04 12.89
C THR A 181 13.75 -12.53 13.07
N ASN A 182 14.85 -11.93 12.59
CA ASN A 182 15.08 -10.50 12.74
C ASN A 182 14.22 -9.70 11.77
N TYR A 183 14.18 -10.07 10.48
CA TYR A 183 13.28 -9.45 9.51
C TYR A 183 11.82 -9.43 10.00
N GLY A 184 11.31 -10.56 10.49
CA GLY A 184 9.94 -10.66 11.02
C GLY A 184 9.72 -9.91 12.33
N THR A 185 10.78 -9.53 13.05
CA THR A 185 10.71 -8.68 14.25
C THR A 185 10.55 -7.20 13.88
N TYR A 186 11.30 -6.71 12.89
CA TYR A 186 11.31 -5.28 12.50
C TYR A 186 10.32 -4.95 11.38
N PHE A 187 10.14 -5.88 10.44
CA PHE A 187 9.34 -5.74 9.22
C PHE A 187 8.35 -6.91 9.10
N GLY A 188 7.87 -7.46 10.22
CA GLY A 188 6.81 -8.46 10.24
C GLY A 188 5.42 -7.89 9.96
N ALA A 189 4.42 -8.77 9.92
CA ALA A 189 3.02 -8.42 9.69
C ALA A 189 2.49 -7.41 10.71
N ASP A 190 2.97 -7.45 11.96
CA ASP A 190 2.53 -6.51 13.01
C ASP A 190 2.78 -5.04 12.66
N ARG A 191 3.79 -4.74 11.83
CA ARG A 191 4.04 -3.38 11.34
C ARG A 191 2.97 -2.92 10.35
N TYR A 192 2.52 -3.82 9.48
CA TYR A 192 1.77 -3.48 8.27
C TYR A 192 0.28 -3.83 8.33
N GLN A 193 -0.12 -4.82 9.13
CA GLN A 193 -1.46 -5.41 9.08
C GLN A 193 -2.60 -4.45 9.44
N ALA A 194 -2.28 -3.33 10.08
CA ALA A 194 -3.25 -2.26 10.39
C ALA A 194 -3.40 -1.24 9.25
N ASN A 195 -2.51 -1.27 8.24
CA ASN A 195 -2.55 -0.35 7.12
C ASN A 195 -3.73 -0.67 6.20
N PRO A 196 -4.44 0.34 5.68
CA PRO A 196 -5.60 0.11 4.82
C PRO A 196 -5.25 -0.47 3.45
N TRP A 197 -3.99 -0.39 3.01
CA TRP A 197 -3.51 -1.02 1.78
C TRP A 197 -3.06 -2.48 1.97
N TRP A 198 -2.93 -2.95 3.21
CA TRP A 198 -2.44 -4.30 3.48
C TRP A 198 -3.44 -5.36 2.98
N GLY A 199 -3.02 -6.13 1.97
CA GLY A 199 -3.84 -7.17 1.37
C GLY A 199 -3.73 -8.51 2.10
N GLY A 200 -2.56 -8.81 2.65
CA GLY A 200 -2.29 -10.03 3.42
C GLY A 200 -0.84 -10.50 3.27
N ASP A 201 -0.44 -11.47 4.10
CA ASP A 201 0.92 -12.01 4.10
C ASP A 201 1.01 -13.52 4.13
N TYR A 202 2.25 -13.97 4.00
CA TYR A 202 2.69 -15.33 4.17
C TYR A 202 3.79 -15.39 5.23
N LYS A 203 3.51 -16.16 6.29
CA LYS A 203 4.47 -16.51 7.36
C LYS A 203 5.17 -15.29 8.01
N ASN A 204 4.42 -14.28 8.45
CA ASN A 204 4.97 -13.06 9.07
C ASN A 204 5.84 -12.29 8.08
N ASN A 205 5.24 -11.90 6.96
CA ASN A 205 5.83 -11.07 5.92
C ASN A 205 6.99 -11.68 5.09
N ARG A 206 7.14 -13.02 5.05
CA ARG A 206 8.08 -13.67 4.08
C ARG A 206 7.67 -13.43 2.63
N GLY A 207 6.37 -13.28 2.42
CA GLY A 207 5.80 -12.62 1.27
C GLY A 207 4.57 -11.85 1.73
N HIS A 208 4.17 -10.84 0.99
CA HIS A 208 2.93 -10.10 1.21
C HIS A 208 2.46 -9.47 -0.08
N TYR A 209 1.26 -8.91 -0.02
CA TYR A 209 0.80 -8.01 -1.05
C TYR A 209 0.01 -6.85 -0.48
N ASP A 210 0.07 -5.73 -1.20
CA ASP A 210 -0.70 -4.54 -0.94
C ASP A 210 -1.64 -4.23 -2.11
N LEU A 211 -2.78 -3.62 -1.80
CA LEU A 211 -3.79 -3.19 -2.75
C LEU A 211 -3.91 -1.67 -2.66
N ILE A 212 -3.56 -0.97 -3.74
CA ILE A 212 -3.68 0.48 -3.82
C ILE A 212 -4.40 0.90 -5.11
N THR A 213 -5.02 2.06 -5.08
CA THR A 213 -5.55 2.73 -6.27
C THR A 213 -4.88 4.09 -6.41
N ALA A 214 -4.27 4.36 -7.57
CA ALA A 214 -3.63 5.63 -7.88
C ALA A 214 -4.01 6.10 -9.29
N GLY A 215 -4.40 7.36 -9.45
CA GLY A 215 -4.83 7.89 -10.75
C GLY A 215 -6.03 7.16 -11.38
N GLY A 216 -6.85 6.48 -10.56
CA GLY A 216 -7.96 5.64 -11.03
C GLY A 216 -7.55 4.26 -11.55
N ILE A 217 -6.29 3.85 -11.33
CA ILE A 217 -5.76 2.53 -11.69
C ILE A 217 -5.58 1.72 -10.41
N ASP A 218 -6.09 0.49 -10.41
CA ASP A 218 -5.94 -0.46 -9.31
C ASP A 218 -4.64 -1.27 -9.47
N PHE A 219 -3.87 -1.38 -8.39
CA PHE A 219 -2.59 -2.08 -8.35
C PHE A 219 -2.60 -3.16 -7.27
N LEU A 220 -2.01 -4.31 -7.62
CA LEU A 220 -1.53 -5.33 -6.70
C LEU A 220 -0.01 -5.21 -6.61
N MET A 221 0.51 -4.85 -5.44
CA MET A 221 1.95 -4.86 -5.17
C MET A 221 2.29 -6.20 -4.54
N LEU A 222 3.02 -7.08 -5.24
CA LEU A 222 3.34 -8.43 -4.76
C LEU A 222 4.82 -8.54 -4.40
N TYR A 223 5.08 -9.00 -3.18
CA TYR A 223 6.42 -9.13 -2.62
C TYR A 223 6.71 -10.58 -2.24
N MET A 224 7.83 -11.09 -2.74
CA MET A 224 8.32 -12.43 -2.45
C MET A 224 9.77 -12.31 -1.96
N GLY A 225 9.97 -12.51 -0.65
CA GLY A 225 11.29 -12.46 -0.06
C GLY A 225 12.20 -13.60 -0.54
N TRP A 226 13.48 -13.51 -0.21
CA TRP A 226 14.48 -14.52 -0.54
C TRP A 226 14.16 -15.86 0.11
N GLY A 227 14.12 -16.93 -0.69
CA GLY A 227 13.85 -18.29 -0.22
C GLY A 227 12.58 -18.40 0.66
N PRO A 228 11.40 -17.96 0.18
CA PRO A 228 10.25 -17.78 1.08
C PRO A 228 9.65 -19.11 1.57
N GLY A 229 9.95 -20.24 0.89
CA GLY A 229 9.39 -21.59 1.08
C GLY A 229 9.51 -22.18 2.48
#